data_AF-A0A7X7V1X2-F1
#
_entry.id   AF-A0A7X7V1X2-F1
#
_cell.length_a   1.000
_cell.length_b   1.000
_cell.length_c   1.000
_cell.angle_alpha   90.00
_cell.angle_beta   90.00
_cell.angle_gamma   90.00
#
_symmetry.space_group_name_H-M   'P 1'
#
loop_
_entity.id
_entity.type
_entity.pdbx_description
1 polymer ?
#
loop_
_entity_poly.entity_id
_entity_poly.type
_entity_poly.pdbx_seq_one_letter_code
_entity_poly.pdbx_strand_id
1 'polypeptide(L)'
;MSKNNKVCDFCLSEASGMFSRHEKTADGHYICKNCKAIIQSYGLPVKYGLFQTLVTAQPNMKDMIMDTWLENHKAADALAKFYPLPQILLHDGEHCLNAVKAVYNVKKESVPQEFAVKSIADIRKGTIQNIEDSPERSGSEKIEGMLYETEAALYFLSDKIVNVHRLGYVKRNTKDNDHIVIQTPSKKFTYAVPHSDLFFMRERFFQKVNAVLSNKRQHLIYISDDNQLTVTPGIYDIPRTLKPGIYKVKAINDAGLHVKDALGHVKDYYENEESIDLSAGGTLECTGEYKLEWVGSKKQ
;
A
#
# COMPACT_ATOMS: atom_id res chain seq x y z
N MET A 1 -36.81 -27.25 5.76
CA MET A 1 -35.56 -27.63 5.08
C MET A 1 -34.83 -26.36 4.67
N SER A 2 -33.73 -26.04 5.35
CA SER A 2 -32.92 -24.82 5.11
C SER A 2 -32.35 -24.85 3.68
N LYS A 3 -32.60 -23.79 2.89
CA LYS A 3 -31.89 -23.57 1.61
C LYS A 3 -30.38 -23.61 1.92
N ASN A 4 -29.67 -24.63 1.46
CA ASN A 4 -28.21 -24.63 1.48
C ASN A 4 -27.78 -23.48 0.57
N ASN A 5 -27.25 -22.40 1.15
CA ASN A 5 -26.76 -21.27 0.38
C ASN A 5 -25.61 -21.76 -0.51
N LYS A 6 -25.88 -21.75 -1.82
CA LYS A 6 -24.99 -22.29 -2.84
C LYS A 6 -23.80 -21.38 -3.14
N VAL A 7 -23.75 -20.17 -2.59
CA VAL A 7 -22.77 -19.14 -2.98
C VAL A 7 -21.81 -18.87 -1.82
N CYS A 8 -20.53 -18.64 -2.14
CA CYS A 8 -19.53 -18.17 -1.19
C CYS A 8 -19.64 -16.64 -1.07
N ASP A 9 -19.83 -16.10 0.13
CA ASP A 9 -19.98 -14.65 0.33
C ASP A 9 -18.70 -13.84 0.04
N PHE A 10 -17.55 -14.52 -0.09
CA PHE A 10 -16.23 -13.91 -0.23
C PHE A 10 -15.79 -13.77 -1.69
N CYS A 11 -15.97 -14.83 -2.49
CA CYS A 11 -15.59 -14.85 -3.91
C CYS A 11 -16.78 -15.00 -4.86
N LEU A 12 -18.01 -15.06 -4.34
CA LEU A 12 -19.26 -15.23 -5.09
C LEU A 12 -19.33 -16.53 -5.92
N SER A 13 -18.43 -17.48 -5.69
CA SER A 13 -18.44 -18.77 -6.39
C SER A 13 -19.60 -19.63 -5.93
N GLU A 14 -20.26 -20.30 -6.87
CA GLU A 14 -21.25 -21.33 -6.56
C GLU A 14 -20.59 -22.67 -6.20
N ALA A 15 -21.24 -23.41 -5.32
CA ALA A 15 -20.92 -24.78 -4.96
C ALA A 15 -21.13 -25.70 -6.17
N SER A 16 -20.04 -26.13 -6.82
CA SER A 16 -20.06 -27.11 -7.90
C SER A 16 -19.85 -28.55 -7.38
N GLY A 17 -20.86 -29.41 -7.50
CA GLY A 17 -20.78 -30.84 -7.20
C GLY A 17 -21.17 -31.25 -5.77
N MET A 18 -21.41 -32.55 -5.56
CA MET A 18 -22.07 -33.11 -4.36
C MET A 18 -21.27 -32.94 -3.04
N PHE A 19 -19.97 -32.65 -3.11
CA PHE A 19 -19.06 -32.48 -1.96
C PHE A 19 -18.63 -31.02 -1.71
N SER A 20 -19.20 -30.05 -2.43
CA SER A 20 -18.83 -28.63 -2.35
C SER A 20 -19.70 -27.85 -1.35
N ARG A 21 -19.80 -28.31 -0.10
CA ARG A 21 -20.55 -27.54 0.92
C ARG A 21 -19.71 -26.35 1.40
N HIS A 22 -20.29 -25.16 1.32
CA HIS A 22 -19.76 -23.98 1.99
C HIS A 22 -19.98 -24.11 3.50
N GLU A 23 -18.96 -23.71 4.26
CA GLU A 23 -18.99 -23.69 5.72
C GLU A 23 -19.66 -22.39 6.19
N LYS A 24 -20.46 -22.45 7.25
CA LYS A 24 -21.04 -21.26 7.87
C LYS A 24 -20.07 -20.71 8.91
N THR A 25 -19.62 -19.47 8.75
CA THR A 25 -18.76 -18.77 9.71
C THR A 25 -19.55 -18.34 10.95
N ALA A 26 -18.83 -17.99 12.03
CA ALA A 26 -19.44 -17.62 13.31
C ALA A 26 -20.34 -16.38 13.24
N ASP A 27 -20.06 -15.48 12.30
CA ASP A 27 -20.82 -14.27 11.99
C ASP A 27 -21.93 -14.49 10.94
N GLY A 28 -22.19 -15.74 10.55
CA GLY A 28 -23.37 -16.12 9.78
C GLY A 28 -23.20 -16.19 8.26
N HIS A 29 -22.01 -15.90 7.75
CA HIS A 29 -21.67 -15.93 6.32
C HIS A 29 -21.27 -17.33 5.85
N TYR A 30 -21.31 -17.57 4.53
CA TYR A 30 -20.93 -18.82 3.91
C TYR A 30 -19.60 -18.69 3.18
N ILE A 31 -18.65 -19.58 3.48
CA ILE A 31 -17.29 -19.55 2.95
C ILE A 31 -16.92 -20.86 2.25
N CYS A 32 -16.26 -20.77 1.10
CA CYS A 32 -15.69 -21.93 0.42
C CYS A 32 -14.31 -22.29 0.99
N LYS A 33 -13.88 -23.55 0.81
CA LYS A 33 -12.58 -24.04 1.30
C LYS A 33 -11.41 -23.20 0.79
N ASN A 34 -11.47 -22.71 -0.45
CA ASN A 34 -10.41 -21.89 -1.04
C ASN A 34 -10.29 -20.52 -0.34
N CYS A 35 -11.39 -19.78 -0.21
CA CYS A 35 -11.40 -18.50 0.50
C CYS A 35 -10.93 -18.63 1.94
N LYS A 36 -11.35 -19.70 2.63
CA LYS A 36 -10.90 -19.98 3.99
C LYS A 36 -9.38 -20.18 4.05
N ALA A 37 -8.82 -20.97 3.13
CA ALA A 37 -7.38 -21.20 3.06
C ALA A 37 -6.59 -19.91 2.74
N ILE A 38 -7.08 -19.09 1.80
CA ILE A 38 -6.48 -17.79 1.49
C ILE A 38 -6.48 -16.89 2.73
N ILE A 39 -7.64 -16.66 3.36
CA ILE A 39 -7.72 -15.79 4.54
C ILE A 39 -6.76 -16.23 5.65
N GLN A 40 -6.67 -17.55 5.88
CA GLN A 40 -5.76 -18.12 6.88
C GLN A 40 -4.28 -17.95 6.52
N SER A 41 -3.90 -18.04 5.23
CA SER A 41 -2.50 -17.85 4.82
C SER A 41 -2.02 -16.43 5.10
N TYR A 42 -2.89 -15.43 4.91
CA TYR A 42 -2.63 -14.02 5.25
C TYR A 42 -2.66 -13.74 6.76
N GLY A 43 -2.86 -14.75 7.62
CA GLY A 43 -2.95 -14.58 9.07
C GLY A 43 -4.21 -13.82 9.52
N LEU A 44 -5.21 -13.70 8.65
CA LEU A 44 -6.46 -12.99 8.96
C LEU A 44 -7.46 -13.93 9.65
N PRO A 45 -8.31 -13.40 10.56
CA PRO A 45 -9.37 -14.21 11.16
C PRO A 45 -10.42 -14.58 10.11
N VAL A 46 -10.90 -15.83 10.17
CA VAL A 46 -11.96 -16.35 9.28
C VAL A 46 -13.32 -15.80 9.73
N LYS A 47 -13.60 -14.57 9.31
CA LYS A 47 -14.87 -13.85 9.50
C LYS A 47 -15.11 -12.94 8.29
N TYR A 48 -16.35 -12.54 8.07
CA TYR A 48 -16.69 -11.58 7.04
C TYR A 48 -16.21 -10.18 7.45
N GLY A 49 -15.41 -9.57 6.60
CA GLY A 49 -14.77 -8.28 6.86
C GLY A 49 -14.01 -7.79 5.65
N LEU A 50 -13.71 -6.49 5.63
CA LEU A 50 -13.13 -5.82 4.46
C LEU A 50 -11.87 -6.53 3.94
N PHE A 51 -10.85 -6.69 4.77
CA PHE A 51 -9.59 -7.30 4.33
C PHE A 51 -9.74 -8.78 3.97
N GLN A 52 -10.67 -9.51 4.59
CA GLN A 52 -10.98 -10.88 4.19
C GLN A 52 -11.59 -10.93 2.79
N THR A 53 -12.52 -10.03 2.49
CA THR A 53 -13.09 -9.91 1.15
C THR A 53 -12.04 -9.47 0.13
N LEU A 54 -11.16 -8.53 0.49
CA LEU A 54 -10.11 -8.01 -0.40
C LEU A 54 -9.08 -9.07 -0.81
N VAL A 55 -8.58 -9.89 0.13
CA VAL A 55 -7.59 -10.93 -0.19
C VAL A 55 -8.17 -12.06 -1.04
N THR A 56 -9.50 -12.25 -1.02
CA THR A 56 -10.20 -13.25 -1.83
C THR A 56 -10.79 -12.72 -3.13
N ALA A 57 -10.80 -11.40 -3.31
CA ALA A 57 -11.38 -10.75 -4.48
C ALA A 57 -10.46 -10.81 -5.70
N GLN A 58 -11.07 -10.72 -6.89
CA GLN A 58 -10.32 -10.48 -8.12
C GLN A 58 -9.62 -9.11 -8.04
N PRO A 59 -8.38 -8.97 -8.56
CA PRO A 59 -7.60 -7.73 -8.43
C PRO A 59 -8.34 -6.45 -8.85
N ASN A 60 -9.08 -6.50 -9.96
CA ASN A 60 -9.87 -5.38 -10.51
C ASN A 60 -11.07 -4.97 -9.63
N MET A 61 -11.52 -5.83 -8.72
CA MET A 61 -12.66 -5.54 -7.83
C MET A 61 -12.25 -4.88 -6.51
N LYS A 62 -10.97 -4.94 -6.14
CA LYS A 62 -10.50 -4.53 -4.80
C LYS A 62 -10.89 -3.08 -4.47
N ASP A 63 -10.74 -2.17 -5.43
CA ASP A 63 -11.07 -0.75 -5.21
C ASP A 63 -12.55 -0.50 -5.04
N MET A 64 -13.36 -1.10 -5.92
CA MET A 64 -14.82 -1.00 -5.83
C MET A 64 -15.31 -1.50 -4.47
N ILE A 65 -14.71 -2.58 -3.94
CA ILE A 65 -15.03 -3.10 -2.61
C ILE A 65 -14.67 -2.09 -1.51
N MET A 66 -13.48 -1.47 -1.58
CA MET A 66 -13.08 -0.43 -0.62
C MET A 66 -14.01 0.80 -0.66
N ASP A 67 -14.35 1.28 -1.87
CA ASP A 67 -15.19 2.46 -2.07
C ASP A 67 -16.61 2.20 -1.57
N THR A 68 -17.22 1.08 -1.98
CA THR A 68 -18.55 0.65 -1.49
C THR A 68 -18.56 0.49 0.02
N TRP A 69 -17.47 0.00 0.61
CA TRP A 69 -17.38 -0.12 2.06
C TRP A 69 -17.41 1.26 2.73
N LEU A 70 -16.68 2.25 2.22
CA LEU A 70 -16.63 3.62 2.77
C LEU A 70 -17.93 4.42 2.54
N GLU A 71 -18.72 4.11 1.52
CA GLU A 71 -20.05 4.70 1.34
C GLU A 71 -21.01 4.31 2.48
N ASN A 72 -20.81 3.12 3.04
CA ASN A 72 -21.69 2.53 4.05
C ASN A 72 -21.15 2.66 5.49
N HIS A 73 -19.97 3.25 5.68
CA HIS A 73 -19.32 3.35 6.99
C HIS A 73 -18.70 4.74 7.19
N LYS A 74 -18.67 5.23 8.43
CA LYS A 74 -17.98 6.48 8.74
C LYS A 74 -16.48 6.27 8.67
N ALA A 75 -15.77 7.20 8.02
CA ALA A 75 -14.32 7.12 7.87
C ALA A 75 -13.57 7.14 9.22
N ALA A 76 -14.08 7.86 10.23
CA ALA A 76 -13.50 7.83 11.58
C ALA A 76 -13.57 6.44 12.23
N ASP A 77 -14.68 5.72 12.04
CA ASP A 77 -14.85 4.35 12.55
C ASP A 77 -13.91 3.38 11.81
N ALA A 78 -13.63 3.65 10.53
CA ALA A 78 -12.66 2.89 9.73
C ALA A 78 -11.24 3.03 10.28
N LEU A 79 -10.81 4.26 10.61
CA LEU A 79 -9.50 4.50 11.25
C LEU A 79 -9.38 3.72 12.55
N ALA A 80 -10.34 3.89 13.46
CA ALA A 80 -10.30 3.22 14.77
C ALA A 80 -10.31 1.68 14.66
N LYS A 81 -11.02 1.13 13.66
CA LYS A 81 -11.14 -0.32 13.47
C LYS A 81 -9.92 -0.97 12.84
N PHE A 82 -9.30 -0.32 11.85
CA PHE A 82 -8.28 -0.95 11.01
C PHE A 82 -6.86 -0.45 11.25
N TYR A 83 -6.71 0.70 11.92
CA TYR A 83 -5.43 1.36 12.19
C TYR A 83 -5.33 1.77 13.67
N PRO A 84 -5.45 0.81 14.63
CA PRO A 84 -5.25 1.11 16.04
C PRO A 84 -3.79 1.48 16.32
N LEU A 85 -3.57 2.19 17.43
CA LEU A 85 -2.23 2.59 17.87
C LEU A 85 -1.31 1.36 18.02
N PRO A 86 -0.08 1.43 17.50
CA PRO A 86 0.88 0.34 17.68
C PRO A 86 1.31 0.26 19.15
N GLN A 87 1.90 -0.87 19.54
CA GLN A 87 2.47 -1.03 20.89
C GLN A 87 3.79 -0.26 21.11
N ILE A 88 4.28 0.42 20.07
CA ILE A 88 5.50 1.25 20.13
C ILE A 88 5.13 2.73 20.11
N LEU A 89 5.98 3.56 20.72
CA LEU A 89 5.82 5.01 20.62
C LEU A 89 6.28 5.48 19.23
N LEU A 90 5.41 6.24 18.56
CA LEU A 90 5.68 6.90 17.27
C LEU A 90 6.14 8.34 17.49
N HIS A 91 6.64 8.99 16.44
CA HIS A 91 6.80 10.44 16.47
C HIS A 91 5.44 11.14 16.61
N ASP A 92 5.44 12.33 17.22
CA ASP A 92 4.22 13.12 17.43
C ASP A 92 3.51 13.38 16.09
N GLY A 93 2.24 12.98 16.01
CA GLY A 93 1.39 13.18 14.84
C GLY A 93 1.43 12.06 13.78
N GLU A 94 2.28 11.04 13.94
CA GLU A 94 2.27 9.86 13.06
C GLU A 94 1.23 8.82 13.51
N HIS A 95 0.64 8.12 12.55
CA HIS A 95 -0.20 6.94 12.78
C HIS A 95 0.44 5.70 12.15
N CYS A 96 0.25 4.55 12.78
CA CYS A 96 0.73 3.29 12.23
C CYS A 96 -0.27 2.75 11.22
N LEU A 97 0.14 2.67 9.95
CA LEU A 97 -0.64 2.07 8.87
C LEU A 97 -0.40 0.56 8.83
N ASN A 98 0.86 0.17 8.89
CA ASN A 98 1.30 -1.21 8.87
C ASN A 98 2.37 -1.49 9.92
N ALA A 99 2.36 -2.70 10.47
CA ALA A 99 3.41 -3.23 11.32
C ALA A 99 3.55 -4.73 11.00
N VAL A 100 4.62 -5.09 10.28
CA VAL A 100 4.84 -6.46 9.81
C VAL A 100 6.24 -6.93 10.15
N LYS A 101 6.37 -8.23 10.44
CA LYS A 101 7.70 -8.85 10.60
C LYS A 101 8.39 -8.82 9.24
N ALA A 102 9.65 -8.41 9.25
CA ALA A 102 10.45 -8.29 8.05
C ALA A 102 11.84 -8.87 8.29
N VAL A 103 12.40 -9.39 7.21
CA VAL A 103 13.76 -9.91 7.19
C VAL A 103 14.49 -9.33 6.00
N TYR A 104 15.76 -8.98 6.16
CA TYR A 104 16.63 -8.68 5.03
C TYR A 104 18.07 -9.12 5.33
N ASN A 105 18.93 -9.13 4.31
CA ASN A 105 20.30 -9.61 4.42
C ASN A 105 21.28 -8.45 4.26
N VAL A 106 22.22 -8.30 5.18
CA VAL A 106 23.24 -7.25 5.16
C VAL A 106 24.63 -7.85 5.27
N LYS A 107 25.67 -7.08 4.94
CA LYS A 107 27.05 -7.49 5.20
C LYS A 107 27.29 -7.52 6.71
N LYS A 108 27.87 -8.60 7.21
CA LYS A 108 28.09 -8.82 8.66
C LYS A 108 28.93 -7.71 9.30
N GLU A 109 29.93 -7.23 8.59
CA GLU A 109 30.81 -6.13 9.02
C GLU A 109 30.11 -4.78 9.11
N SER A 110 28.98 -4.60 8.42
CA SER A 110 28.19 -3.37 8.48
C SER A 110 27.25 -3.33 9.68
N VAL A 111 27.04 -4.46 10.37
CA VAL A 111 26.14 -4.54 11.53
C VAL A 111 26.79 -3.84 12.74
N PRO A 112 26.14 -2.82 13.33
CA PRO A 112 26.68 -2.13 14.50
C PRO A 112 26.86 -3.06 15.70
N GLN A 113 27.80 -2.73 16.59
CA GLN A 113 27.96 -3.45 17.84
C GLN A 113 26.94 -3.02 18.90
N GLU A 114 26.58 -1.74 18.91
CA GLU A 114 25.64 -1.14 19.85
C GLU A 114 24.19 -1.50 19.51
N PHE A 115 23.34 -1.49 20.54
CA PHE A 115 21.90 -1.68 20.36
C PHE A 115 21.25 -0.44 19.77
N ALA A 116 20.31 -0.67 18.86
CA ALA A 116 19.46 0.36 18.29
C ALA A 116 18.41 0.86 19.29
N VAL A 117 17.81 2.00 18.97
CA VAL A 117 16.61 2.49 19.66
C VAL A 117 15.44 1.53 19.46
N LYS A 118 14.56 1.42 20.46
CA LYS A 118 13.45 0.46 20.48
C LYS A 118 12.09 1.05 20.10
N SER A 119 12.01 2.37 19.95
CA SER A 119 10.79 3.08 19.55
C SER A 119 11.07 4.01 18.37
N ILE A 120 10.03 4.33 17.60
CA ILE A 120 10.14 5.29 16.49
C ILE A 120 10.36 6.70 17.06
N ALA A 121 9.71 7.04 18.18
CA ALA A 121 9.86 8.33 18.85
C ALA A 121 11.32 8.69 19.20
N ASP A 122 12.15 7.68 19.49
CA ASP A 122 13.56 7.86 19.84
C ASP A 122 14.49 7.96 18.63
N ILE A 123 13.98 7.76 17.41
CA ILE A 123 14.78 7.83 16.19
C ILE A 123 15.22 9.28 15.96
N ARG A 124 16.53 9.46 15.80
CA ARG A 124 17.15 10.73 15.44
C ARG A 124 18.13 10.50 14.30
N LYS A 125 18.56 11.55 13.62
CA LYS A 125 19.53 11.44 12.51
C LYS A 125 20.78 10.61 12.87
N GLY A 126 21.26 10.69 14.11
CA GLY A 126 22.42 9.92 14.58
C GLY A 126 22.16 8.45 14.89
N THR A 127 20.90 8.02 15.03
CA THR A 127 20.53 6.63 15.34
C THR A 127 20.12 5.83 14.11
N ILE A 128 20.12 6.45 12.92
CA ILE A 128 19.74 5.83 11.65
C ILE A 128 21.01 5.31 10.96
N GLN A 129 21.03 4.03 10.60
CA GLN A 129 22.16 3.43 9.89
C GLN A 129 21.92 3.33 8.38
N ASN A 130 20.70 3.01 7.94
CA ASN A 130 20.37 2.82 6.51
C ASN A 130 21.35 1.88 5.79
N ILE A 131 21.47 0.66 6.32
CA ILE A 131 22.34 -0.40 5.79
C ILE A 131 21.60 -1.12 4.67
N GLU A 132 22.17 -1.10 3.47
CA GLU A 132 21.57 -1.67 2.25
C GLU A 132 21.73 -3.20 2.16
N ASP A 133 21.07 -3.78 1.17
CA ASP A 133 21.16 -5.22 0.89
C ASP A 133 22.61 -5.66 0.63
N SER A 134 23.01 -6.82 1.17
CA SER A 134 24.21 -7.50 0.70
C SER A 134 23.92 -8.23 -0.61
N PRO A 135 24.64 -7.93 -1.72
CA PRO A 135 24.51 -8.70 -2.95
C PRO A 135 25.13 -10.11 -2.84
N GLU A 136 25.99 -10.34 -1.84
CA GLU A 136 26.74 -11.58 -1.67
C GLU A 136 26.19 -12.45 -0.53
N ARG A 137 26.12 -13.76 -0.77
CA ARG A 137 25.77 -14.77 0.26
C ARG A 137 26.90 -15.03 1.24
N SER A 138 28.15 -14.94 0.79
CA SER A 138 29.30 -15.08 1.69
C SER A 138 29.47 -13.79 2.49
N GLY A 139 29.62 -13.88 3.81
CA GLY A 139 29.80 -12.70 4.66
C GLY A 139 28.54 -11.88 4.92
N SER A 140 27.36 -12.34 4.50
CA SER A 140 26.09 -11.73 4.89
C SER A 140 25.48 -12.35 6.15
N GLU A 141 24.70 -11.52 6.84
CA GLU A 141 23.93 -11.88 8.01
C GLU A 141 22.46 -11.54 7.76
N LYS A 142 21.58 -12.47 8.15
CA LYS A 142 20.13 -12.28 8.10
C LYS A 142 19.70 -11.47 9.32
N ILE A 143 19.07 -10.33 9.09
CA ILE A 143 18.56 -9.45 10.14
C ILE A 143 17.04 -9.54 10.17
N GLU A 144 16.49 -9.84 11.34
CA GLU A 144 15.06 -9.90 11.60
C GLU A 144 14.62 -8.67 12.38
N GLY A 145 13.44 -8.13 12.06
CA GLY A 145 12.91 -6.94 12.71
C GLY A 145 11.44 -6.71 12.38
N MET A 146 10.97 -5.53 12.72
CA MET A 146 9.63 -5.04 12.37
C MET A 146 9.73 -3.88 11.39
N LEU A 147 8.94 -3.97 10.33
CA LEU A 147 8.74 -2.91 9.35
C LEU A 147 7.42 -2.19 9.68
N TYR A 148 7.53 -0.91 10.03
CA TYR A 148 6.42 -0.03 10.36
C TYR A 148 6.22 1.00 9.25
N GLU A 149 5.00 1.11 8.77
CA GLU A 149 4.61 2.19 7.86
C GLU A 149 3.79 3.22 8.61
N THR A 150 4.12 4.48 8.39
CA THR A 150 3.36 5.64 8.84
C THR A 150 3.05 6.53 7.64
N GLU A 151 2.29 7.61 7.84
CA GLU A 151 2.08 8.62 6.79
C GLU A 151 3.38 9.37 6.43
N ALA A 152 4.40 9.33 7.29
CA ALA A 152 5.62 10.09 7.11
C ALA A 152 6.75 9.25 6.48
N ALA A 153 6.90 8.00 6.92
CA ALA A 153 8.01 7.14 6.51
C ALA A 153 7.73 5.66 6.74
N LEU A 154 8.62 4.85 6.15
CA LEU A 154 8.74 3.43 6.40
C LEU A 154 9.97 3.17 7.27
N TYR A 155 9.75 2.63 8.46
CA TYR A 155 10.76 2.38 9.48
C TYR A 155 11.02 0.88 9.63
N PHE A 156 12.27 0.43 9.49
CA PHE A 156 12.68 -0.91 9.88
C PHE A 156 13.45 -0.84 11.19
N LEU A 157 12.98 -1.53 12.23
CA LEU A 157 13.61 -1.63 13.53
C LEU A 157 14.00 -3.08 13.81
N SER A 158 15.29 -3.31 14.06
CA SER A 158 15.82 -4.53 14.68
C SER A 158 16.61 -4.19 15.94
N ASP A 159 17.16 -5.21 16.63
CA ASP A 159 17.97 -5.00 17.83
C ASP A 159 19.17 -4.07 17.61
N LYS A 160 19.70 -4.00 16.38
CA LYS A 160 20.95 -3.30 16.06
C LYS A 160 20.86 -2.34 14.89
N ILE A 161 19.78 -2.39 14.11
CA ILE A 161 19.65 -1.59 12.90
C ILE A 161 18.32 -0.86 12.88
N VAL A 162 18.41 0.44 12.62
CA VAL A 162 17.30 1.30 12.22
C VAL A 162 17.53 1.73 10.79
N ASN A 163 16.59 1.37 9.92
CA ASN A 163 16.49 1.98 8.59
C ASN A 163 15.24 2.83 8.52
N VAL A 164 15.35 3.98 7.87
CA VAL A 164 14.25 4.92 7.63
C VAL A 164 14.21 5.27 6.16
N HIS A 165 13.07 5.02 5.55
CA HIS A 165 12.85 5.17 4.11
C HIS A 165 11.72 6.15 3.84
N ARG A 166 11.92 6.98 2.81
CA ARG A 166 10.84 7.80 2.26
C ARG A 166 9.84 6.91 1.54
N LEU A 167 8.55 7.17 1.73
CA LEU A 167 7.46 6.42 1.09
C LEU A 167 7.54 6.46 -0.44
N GLY A 168 8.07 7.53 -1.01
CA GLY A 168 8.32 7.69 -2.45
C GLY A 168 9.30 6.69 -3.08
N TYR A 169 10.18 6.07 -2.27
CA TYR A 169 11.14 5.07 -2.74
C TYR A 169 10.65 3.63 -2.61
N VAL A 170 9.48 3.40 -2.00
CA VAL A 170 8.88 2.06 -1.85
C VAL A 170 8.28 1.62 -3.18
N LYS A 171 8.77 0.51 -3.73
CA LYS A 171 8.22 -0.14 -4.94
C LYS A 171 6.99 -0.97 -4.57
N ARG A 172 5.86 -0.64 -5.18
CA ARG A 172 4.52 -1.18 -4.87
C ARG A 172 3.98 -2.12 -5.96
N ASN A 173 4.37 -1.90 -7.22
CA ASN A 173 3.95 -2.69 -8.38
C ASN A 173 4.92 -3.82 -8.77
N THR A 174 5.25 -4.68 -7.83
CA THR A 174 6.00 -5.90 -8.12
C THR A 174 5.03 -7.07 -8.33
N LYS A 175 5.33 -8.00 -9.25
CA LYS A 175 4.67 -9.32 -9.28
C LYS A 175 5.09 -10.21 -8.09
N ASP A 176 5.78 -9.62 -7.14
CA ASP A 176 6.38 -10.22 -5.96
C ASP A 176 5.52 -9.83 -4.76
N ASN A 177 4.91 -10.84 -4.13
CA ASN A 177 4.05 -10.70 -2.97
C ASN A 177 4.76 -11.15 -1.68
N ASP A 178 6.06 -11.40 -1.74
CA ASP A 178 6.84 -11.87 -0.60
C ASP A 178 7.93 -10.86 -0.21
N HIS A 179 8.03 -9.74 -0.92
CA HIS A 179 9.00 -8.69 -0.63
C HIS A 179 8.41 -7.29 -0.71
N ILE A 180 9.01 -6.39 0.08
CA ILE A 180 8.87 -4.94 -0.04
C ILE A 180 10.25 -4.40 -0.43
N VAL A 181 10.32 -3.74 -1.59
CA VAL A 181 11.57 -3.22 -2.13
C VAL A 181 11.60 -1.70 -2.00
N ILE A 182 12.68 -1.16 -1.44
CA ILE A 182 12.95 0.28 -1.48
C ILE A 182 14.14 0.53 -2.39
N GLN A 183 13.93 1.39 -3.37
CA GLN A 183 14.95 1.78 -4.33
C GLN A 183 15.20 3.28 -4.22
N THR A 184 16.30 3.65 -3.57
CA THR A 184 16.82 5.01 -3.56
C THR A 184 17.77 5.21 -4.77
N PRO A 185 18.23 6.44 -5.04
CA PRO A 185 19.21 6.68 -6.12
C PRO A 185 20.53 5.92 -5.95
N SER A 186 20.95 5.65 -4.71
CA SER A 186 22.27 5.07 -4.41
C SER A 186 22.22 3.69 -3.74
N LYS A 187 21.08 3.31 -3.15
CA LYS A 187 20.93 2.09 -2.32
C LYS A 187 19.63 1.36 -2.63
N LYS A 188 19.67 0.04 -2.44
CA LYS A 188 18.51 -0.85 -2.51
C LYS A 188 18.32 -1.61 -1.19
N PHE A 189 17.06 -1.75 -0.78
CA PHE A 189 16.66 -2.54 0.38
C PHE A 189 15.55 -3.50 -0.03
N THR A 190 15.65 -4.76 0.35
CA THR A 190 14.70 -5.82 -0.01
C THR A 190 14.29 -6.55 1.25
N TYR A 191 13.13 -6.20 1.79
CA TYR A 191 12.56 -6.83 2.97
C TYR A 191 11.67 -8.00 2.55
N ALA A 192 12.03 -9.22 2.96
CA ALA A 192 11.15 -10.37 2.89
C ALA A 192 10.01 -10.19 3.91
N VAL A 193 8.78 -10.07 3.38
CA VAL A 193 7.53 -9.87 4.09
C VAL A 193 6.49 -10.74 3.37
N PRO A 194 6.06 -11.87 3.96
CA PRO A 194 5.02 -12.69 3.37
C PRO A 194 3.74 -11.90 3.15
N HIS A 195 3.11 -12.09 1.99
CA HIS A 195 1.87 -11.39 1.64
C HIS A 195 2.01 -9.86 1.66
N SER A 196 3.08 -9.33 1.06
CA SER A 196 3.33 -7.88 0.94
C SER A 196 2.22 -7.14 0.19
N ASP A 197 1.40 -7.82 -0.61
CA ASP A 197 0.22 -7.22 -1.23
C ASP A 197 -0.83 -6.76 -0.19
N LEU A 198 -0.94 -7.44 0.96
CA LEU A 198 -1.81 -6.99 2.05
C LEU A 198 -1.29 -5.70 2.70
N PHE A 199 0.03 -5.54 2.81
CA PHE A 199 0.65 -4.31 3.29
C PHE A 199 0.22 -3.12 2.44
N PHE A 200 0.33 -3.23 1.10
CA PHE A 200 -0.08 -2.18 0.17
C PHE A 200 -1.61 -2.00 0.10
N MET A 201 -2.40 -3.08 0.25
CA MET A 201 -3.86 -2.95 0.36
C MET A 201 -4.28 -2.15 1.60
N ARG A 202 -3.56 -2.29 2.72
CA ARG A 202 -3.82 -1.50 3.94
C ARG A 202 -3.41 -0.05 3.76
N GLU A 203 -2.27 0.24 3.14
CA GLU A 203 -1.87 1.61 2.78
C GLU A 203 -2.96 2.28 1.94
N ARG A 204 -3.40 1.61 0.86
CA ARG A 204 -4.39 2.15 -0.05
C ARG A 204 -5.75 2.42 0.59
N PHE A 205 -6.21 1.52 1.46
CA PHE A 205 -7.46 1.73 2.16
C PHE A 205 -7.37 2.92 3.14
N PHE A 206 -6.22 3.11 3.80
CA PHE A 206 -5.99 4.25 4.69
C PHE A 206 -6.07 5.57 3.93
N GLN A 207 -5.46 5.63 2.75
CA GLN A 207 -5.51 6.80 1.87
C GLN A 207 -6.94 7.18 1.49
N LYS A 208 -7.78 6.19 1.12
CA LYS A 208 -9.20 6.42 0.82
C LYS A 208 -9.97 6.93 2.05
N VAL A 209 -9.72 6.38 3.23
CA VAL A 209 -10.31 6.84 4.50
C VAL A 209 -9.96 8.31 4.77
N ASN A 210 -8.69 8.69 4.63
CA ASN A 210 -8.23 10.06 4.85
C ASN A 210 -8.80 11.04 3.82
N ALA A 211 -8.96 10.62 2.56
CA ALA A 211 -9.60 11.44 1.53
C ALA A 211 -11.05 11.78 1.91
N VAL A 212 -11.79 10.81 2.45
CA VAL A 212 -13.16 11.00 2.94
C VAL A 212 -13.17 11.91 4.18
N LEU A 213 -12.29 11.70 5.16
CA LEU A 213 -12.20 12.50 6.39
C LEU A 213 -11.87 13.97 6.13
N SER A 214 -10.97 14.21 5.19
CA SER A 214 -10.52 15.56 4.86
C SER A 214 -11.58 16.39 4.11
N ASN A 215 -12.82 15.89 3.99
CA ASN A 215 -13.89 16.46 3.17
C ASN A 215 -13.40 16.82 1.75
N LYS A 216 -12.40 16.09 1.23
CA LYS A 216 -11.86 16.29 -0.10
C LYS A 216 -12.78 15.71 -1.18
N ARG A 217 -14.09 15.88 -1.00
CA ARG A 217 -15.05 15.87 -2.13
C ARG A 217 -14.84 17.08 -3.06
N GLN A 218 -13.96 18.01 -2.70
CA GLN A 218 -13.37 18.96 -3.65
C GLN A 218 -12.00 18.45 -4.11
N HIS A 219 -12.04 17.47 -5.00
CA HIS A 219 -10.90 17.01 -5.79
C HIS A 219 -10.49 18.17 -6.73
N LEU A 220 -9.52 19.00 -6.32
CA LEU A 220 -9.10 20.16 -7.11
C LEU A 220 -7.81 19.84 -7.88
N ILE A 221 -7.92 19.85 -9.21
CA ILE A 221 -6.79 20.02 -10.12
C ILE A 221 -6.68 21.52 -10.37
N TYR A 222 -5.59 22.12 -9.93
CA TYR A 222 -5.29 23.52 -10.25
C TYR A 222 -4.58 23.57 -11.59
N ILE A 223 -5.24 24.10 -12.61
CA ILE A 223 -4.64 24.29 -13.93
C ILE A 223 -3.99 25.68 -13.92
N SER A 224 -2.66 25.73 -13.96
CA SER A 224 -1.94 27.01 -14.03
C SER A 224 -1.84 27.53 -15.46
N ASP A 225 -1.70 26.63 -16.44
CA ASP A 225 -1.77 26.91 -17.87
C ASP A 225 -2.13 25.64 -18.67
N ASP A 226 -2.18 25.72 -20.00
CA ASP A 226 -2.57 24.63 -20.90
C ASP A 226 -1.68 23.37 -20.81
N ASN A 227 -0.50 23.46 -20.21
CA ASN A 227 0.46 22.36 -20.06
C ASN A 227 0.74 22.01 -18.59
N GLN A 228 0.50 22.92 -17.65
CA GLN A 228 0.84 22.74 -16.24
C GLN A 228 -0.38 22.65 -15.34
N LEU A 229 -0.37 21.65 -14.47
CA LEU A 229 -1.39 21.48 -13.45
C LEU A 229 -0.77 21.00 -12.13
N THR A 230 -1.43 21.32 -11.02
CA THR A 230 -1.12 20.79 -9.69
C THR A 230 -2.25 19.88 -9.22
N VAL A 231 -1.91 18.64 -8.90
CA VAL A 231 -2.83 17.68 -8.30
C VAL A 231 -2.59 17.66 -6.80
N THR A 232 -3.66 17.83 -6.03
CA THR A 232 -3.63 17.67 -4.57
C THR A 232 -4.06 16.25 -4.15
N PRO A 233 -3.91 15.82 -2.90
CA PRO A 233 -4.32 14.47 -2.54
C PRO A 233 -5.82 14.26 -2.80
N GLY A 234 -6.19 13.23 -3.56
CA GLY A 234 -7.55 12.92 -4.00
C GLY A 234 -7.59 11.86 -5.11
N ILE A 235 -8.79 11.43 -5.50
CA ILE A 235 -9.02 10.54 -6.64
C ILE A 235 -9.65 11.38 -7.75
N TYR A 236 -9.06 11.39 -8.93
CA TYR A 236 -9.42 12.26 -10.04
C TYR A 236 -9.71 11.43 -11.28
N ASP A 237 -10.92 11.47 -11.79
CA ASP A 237 -11.10 11.12 -13.20
C ASP A 237 -10.37 12.18 -14.03
N ILE A 238 -9.38 11.74 -14.80
CA ILE A 238 -8.54 12.65 -15.60
C ILE A 238 -9.47 13.44 -16.51
N PRO A 239 -9.59 14.77 -16.34
CA PRO A 239 -10.50 15.57 -17.14
C PRO A 239 -10.19 15.38 -18.63
N ARG A 240 -11.23 15.21 -19.46
CA ARG A 240 -11.06 15.16 -20.93
C ARG A 240 -10.42 16.43 -21.50
N THR A 241 -10.43 17.52 -20.74
CA THR A 241 -9.78 18.78 -21.06
C THR A 241 -8.25 18.73 -20.90
N LEU A 242 -7.70 17.75 -20.20
CA LEU A 242 -6.26 17.52 -20.16
C LEU A 242 -5.78 16.88 -21.46
N LYS A 243 -4.63 17.36 -21.95
CA LYS A 243 -4.02 16.85 -23.17
C LYS A 243 -3.60 15.39 -22.94
N PRO A 244 -4.07 14.42 -23.75
CA PRO A 244 -3.56 13.07 -23.67
C PRO A 244 -2.06 13.07 -24.00
N GLY A 245 -1.27 12.37 -23.20
CA GLY A 245 0.17 12.27 -23.42
C GLY A 245 0.98 12.03 -22.16
N ILE A 246 2.27 12.30 -22.30
CA ILE A 246 3.28 12.16 -21.26
C ILE A 246 3.35 13.46 -20.46
N TYR A 247 3.29 13.33 -19.15
CA TYR A 247 3.43 14.41 -18.20
C TYR A 247 4.69 14.22 -17.37
N LYS A 248 5.58 15.21 -17.40
CA LYS A 248 6.68 15.30 -16.44
C LYS A 248 6.11 15.59 -15.06
N VAL A 249 6.56 14.84 -14.06
CA VAL A 249 6.01 14.93 -12.72
C VAL A 249 7.05 15.49 -11.77
N LYS A 250 6.61 16.38 -10.89
CA LYS A 250 7.42 16.96 -9.82
C LYS A 250 6.63 16.94 -8.52
N ALA A 251 7.10 16.19 -7.53
CA ALA A 251 6.49 16.19 -6.21
C ALA A 251 6.66 17.55 -5.52
N ILE A 252 5.56 18.10 -5.01
CA ILE A 252 5.54 19.16 -4.00
C ILE A 252 5.57 18.51 -2.62
N ASN A 253 4.77 17.47 -2.42
CA ASN A 253 4.78 16.58 -1.27
C ASN A 253 4.65 15.13 -1.77
N ASP A 254 5.67 14.31 -1.55
CA ASP A 254 5.73 12.96 -2.08
C ASP A 254 5.16 11.92 -1.10
N ALA A 255 3.83 11.75 -1.14
CA ALA A 255 3.13 10.76 -0.32
C ALA A 255 2.46 9.66 -1.16
N GLY A 256 2.72 9.63 -2.46
CA GLY A 256 2.22 8.65 -3.44
C GLY A 256 1.42 9.30 -4.60
N LEU A 257 1.68 8.83 -5.80
CA LEU A 257 0.90 9.15 -7.00
C LEU A 257 0.67 7.86 -7.78
N HIS A 258 -0.58 7.59 -8.07
CA HIS A 258 -1.02 6.38 -8.75
C HIS A 258 -1.88 6.76 -9.95
N VAL A 259 -1.68 6.08 -11.07
CA VAL A 259 -2.52 6.21 -12.26
C VAL A 259 -3.22 4.88 -12.49
N LYS A 260 -4.54 4.89 -12.35
CA LYS A 260 -5.41 3.77 -12.66
C LYS A 260 -5.89 3.89 -14.10
N ASP A 261 -5.58 2.91 -14.93
CA ASP A 261 -6.09 2.87 -16.30
C ASP A 261 -7.58 2.48 -16.33
N ALA A 262 -8.20 2.56 -17.52
CA ALA A 262 -9.61 2.21 -17.71
C ALA A 262 -9.95 0.74 -17.43
N LEU A 263 -8.95 -0.15 -17.37
CA LEU A 263 -9.10 -1.58 -17.04
C LEU A 263 -8.92 -1.84 -15.53
N GLY A 264 -8.60 -0.80 -14.77
CA GLY A 264 -8.37 -0.84 -13.34
C GLY A 264 -6.96 -1.28 -12.93
N HIS A 265 -6.01 -1.34 -13.87
CA HIS A 265 -4.61 -1.53 -13.52
C HIS A 265 -4.07 -0.25 -12.91
N VAL A 266 -3.43 -0.39 -11.75
CA VAL A 266 -2.80 0.73 -11.05
C VAL A 266 -1.34 0.74 -11.39
N LYS A 267 -0.86 1.87 -11.89
CA LYS A 267 0.56 2.16 -12.07
C LYS A 267 0.99 3.18 -11.03
N ASP A 268 1.95 2.80 -10.20
CA ASP A 268 2.58 3.71 -9.26
C ASP A 268 3.61 4.55 -9.99
N TYR A 269 3.63 5.82 -9.63
CA TYR A 269 4.69 6.74 -9.97
C TYR A 269 5.62 6.87 -8.76
N TYR A 270 6.93 6.80 -9.02
CA TYR A 270 7.97 6.98 -8.01
C TYR A 270 8.68 8.32 -8.24
N GLU A 271 9.21 8.95 -7.19
CA GLU A 271 9.94 10.24 -7.26
C GLU A 271 11.03 10.26 -8.34
N ASN A 272 11.64 9.10 -8.62
CA ASN A 272 12.72 8.95 -9.58
C ASN A 272 12.25 8.69 -11.03
N GLU A 273 10.96 8.48 -11.26
CA GLU A 273 10.42 8.40 -12.60
C GLU A 273 10.22 9.83 -13.11
N GLU A 274 10.71 10.19 -14.30
CA GLU A 274 10.57 11.59 -14.74
C GLU A 274 9.16 11.91 -15.25
N SER A 275 8.37 10.90 -15.61
CA SER A 275 7.10 11.12 -16.30
C SER A 275 6.06 10.02 -16.10
N ILE A 276 4.78 10.42 -16.09
CA ILE A 276 3.62 9.54 -16.20
C ILE A 276 3.00 9.61 -17.60
N ASP A 277 2.27 8.57 -17.97
CA ASP A 277 1.55 8.49 -19.24
C ASP A 277 0.04 8.52 -18.96
N LEU A 278 -0.62 9.57 -19.44
CA LEU A 278 -2.06 9.78 -19.32
C LEU A 278 -2.78 9.66 -20.67
N SER A 279 -2.14 9.07 -21.69
CA SER A 279 -2.64 9.02 -23.08
C SER A 279 -3.98 8.28 -23.22
N ALA A 280 -4.23 7.27 -22.38
CA ALA A 280 -5.45 6.45 -22.43
C ALA A 280 -6.60 7.02 -21.60
N GLY A 281 -6.42 8.17 -20.94
CA GLY A 281 -7.28 8.59 -19.83
C GLY A 281 -7.14 7.64 -18.63
N GLY A 282 -8.01 7.79 -17.64
CA GLY A 282 -7.99 6.98 -16.42
C GLY A 282 -8.36 7.78 -15.19
N THR A 283 -8.15 7.16 -14.03
CA THR A 283 -8.33 7.77 -12.72
C THR A 283 -6.96 7.98 -12.08
N LEU A 284 -6.62 9.20 -11.73
CA LEU A 284 -5.40 9.54 -11.03
C LEU A 284 -5.70 9.55 -9.53
N GLU A 285 -5.09 8.64 -8.77
CA GLU A 285 -5.17 8.60 -7.31
C GLU A 285 -3.90 9.24 -6.75
N CYS A 286 -4.04 10.43 -6.18
CA CYS A 286 -2.96 11.22 -5.64
C CYS A 286 -3.06 11.22 -4.12
N THR A 287 -1.98 10.90 -3.43
CA THR A 287 -1.94 10.89 -1.95
C THR A 287 -0.99 11.95 -1.42
N GLY A 288 -0.02 12.33 -2.25
CA GLY A 288 0.78 13.55 -2.12
C GLY A 288 0.21 14.74 -2.91
N GLU A 289 1.08 15.71 -3.17
CA GLU A 289 0.80 16.87 -4.01
C GLU A 289 1.86 16.94 -5.11
N TYR A 290 1.45 17.02 -6.37
CA TYR A 290 2.35 16.92 -7.52
C TYR A 290 2.02 17.95 -8.57
N LYS A 291 3.07 18.51 -9.20
CA LYS A 291 2.96 19.27 -10.44
C LYS A 291 3.15 18.32 -11.61
N LEU A 292 2.25 18.40 -12.59
CA LEU A 292 2.32 17.68 -13.85
C LEU A 292 2.50 18.70 -14.98
N GLU A 293 3.50 18.50 -15.83
CA GLU A 293 3.79 19.33 -17.00
C GLU A 293 3.71 18.46 -18.27
N TRP A 294 2.82 18.78 -19.20
CA TRP A 294 2.69 18.05 -20.46
C TRP A 294 3.94 18.26 -21.32
N VAL A 295 4.56 17.15 -21.76
CA VAL A 295 5.81 17.18 -22.55
C VAL A 295 5.69 16.52 -23.92
N GLY A 296 4.56 15.89 -24.25
CA GLY A 296 4.33 15.35 -25.59
C GLY A 296 3.37 14.17 -25.64
N SER A 297 3.08 13.70 -26.85
CA SER A 297 2.13 12.60 -27.12
C SER A 297 2.79 11.22 -27.31
N LYS A 298 4.13 11.12 -27.21
CA LYS A 298 4.89 9.86 -27.26
C LYS A 298 6.08 9.93 -26.30
N LYS A 299 6.43 8.81 -25.65
CA LYS A 299 7.74 8.65 -25.00
C LYS A 299 8.83 8.80 -26.08
N GLN A 300 9.74 9.76 -25.90
CA GLN A 300 11.00 9.77 -26.64
C GLN A 300 11.89 8.63 -26.17
#